data_AF-A0A8J5LLR5-F1
#
_entry.id   AF-A0A8J5LLR5-F1
#
_cell.length_a   1.000
_cell.length_b   1.000
_cell.length_c   1.000
_cell.angle_alpha   90.00
_cell.angle_beta   90.00
_cell.angle_gamma   90.00
#
_symmetry.space_group_name_H-M   'P 1'
#
loop_
_entity.id
_entity.type
_entity.pdbx_description
1 polymer ?
#
loop_
_entity_poly.entity_id
_entity_poly.type
_entity_poly.pdbx_seq_one_letter_code
_entity_poly.pdbx_strand_id
1 'polypeptide(L)'
;MAGKPLPTSYPMPLCSIRRSLLFLAALTLICFSLASLSSLRLSPQLLLHKVSVAEYSGDLPSPGLHYSTIYHSPDVFLKDYAEMERKFKVYIYPDGDPNTYFQTPRKLTGKYSSEGYFFQNIRESRFRTEDPDLADLFFVPISCHKMRGKGISYENMTFIVQNYVESLISKYPYWNRTLGADHFFVTCHDVGVRAFEGIPMVIKNSIRVVCSPSYDFGYIPHKDVALPQVLQPFALPLGGNDIENR
;
A
#
# COMPACT_ATOMS: atom_id res chain seq x y z
N MET A 1 44.77 -6.39 70.94
CA MET A 1 43.38 -6.83 70.71
C MET A 1 42.48 -5.61 70.74
N ALA A 2 41.78 -5.33 69.62
CA ALA A 2 40.49 -4.62 69.51
C ALA A 2 40.35 -4.11 68.07
N GLY A 3 39.72 -4.92 67.21
CA GLY A 3 39.33 -4.49 65.86
C GLY A 3 38.11 -3.57 65.92
N LYS A 4 38.10 -2.53 65.08
CA LYS A 4 36.93 -1.67 64.85
C LYS A 4 35.82 -2.46 64.13
N PRO A 5 34.54 -2.24 64.45
CA PRO A 5 33.44 -2.95 63.81
C PRO A 5 33.16 -2.42 62.39
N LEU A 6 32.75 -3.32 61.50
CA LEU A 6 32.30 -3.06 60.13
C LEU A 6 30.88 -2.43 60.14
N PRO A 7 30.49 -1.61 59.14
CA PRO A 7 29.14 -1.03 59.10
C PRO A 7 28.10 -2.09 58.74
N THR A 8 27.03 -2.16 59.52
CA THR A 8 25.81 -2.92 59.23
C THR A 8 25.05 -2.30 58.07
N SER A 9 24.85 -3.07 57.00
CA SER A 9 23.95 -2.72 55.90
C SER A 9 22.49 -2.95 56.33
N TYR A 10 21.68 -1.90 56.27
CA TYR A 10 20.24 -2.00 56.51
C TYR A 10 19.55 -2.54 55.25
N PRO A 11 18.71 -3.59 55.33
CA PRO A 11 17.91 -4.02 54.20
C PRO A 11 16.82 -2.98 53.93
N MET A 12 16.81 -2.44 52.71
CA MET A 12 15.71 -1.60 52.24
C MET A 12 14.40 -2.39 52.30
N PRO A 13 13.30 -1.82 52.80
CA PRO A 13 12.05 -2.56 52.95
C PRO A 13 11.48 -2.92 51.58
N LEU A 14 11.47 -4.22 51.28
CA LEU A 14 10.93 -4.85 50.06
C LEU A 14 9.50 -4.35 49.70
N CYS A 15 8.76 -3.88 50.71
CA CYS A 15 7.42 -3.30 50.56
C CYS A 15 7.41 -1.97 49.76
N SER A 16 8.49 -1.19 49.81
CA SER A 16 8.61 0.10 49.10
C SER A 16 8.80 -0.08 47.60
N ILE A 17 9.58 -1.09 47.20
CA ILE A 17 9.88 -1.37 45.79
C ILE A 17 8.63 -1.90 45.08
N ARG A 18 7.88 -2.80 45.72
CA ARG A 18 6.63 -3.35 45.14
C ARG A 18 5.57 -2.27 44.94
N ARG A 19 5.44 -1.33 45.89
CA ARG A 19 4.54 -0.17 45.75
C ARG A 19 5.00 0.77 44.64
N SER A 20 6.30 1.03 44.54
CA SER A 20 6.88 1.85 43.47
C SER A 20 6.63 1.26 42.08
N LEU A 21 6.78 -0.05 41.92
CA LEU A 21 6.54 -0.74 40.65
C LEU A 21 5.05 -0.72 40.26
N LEU A 22 4.15 -0.89 41.24
CA LEU A 22 2.71 -0.80 41.00
C LEU A 22 2.27 0.63 40.62
N PHE A 23 2.85 1.64 41.26
CA PHE A 23 2.62 3.05 40.89
C PHE A 23 3.11 3.36 39.48
N LEU A 24 4.30 2.86 39.11
CA LEU A 24 4.85 3.07 37.77
C LEU A 24 3.99 2.38 36.69
N ALA A 25 3.51 1.16 36.96
CA ALA A 25 2.61 0.44 36.07
C ALA A 25 1.24 1.11 35.93
N ALA A 26 0.70 1.67 37.02
CA ALA A 26 -0.54 2.44 36.97
C ALA A 26 -0.37 3.74 36.17
N LEU A 27 0.75 4.44 36.35
CA LEU A 27 1.04 5.67 35.61
C LEU A 27 1.21 5.41 34.11
N THR A 28 1.88 4.31 33.71
CA THR A 28 2.01 3.97 32.30
C THR A 28 0.67 3.62 31.66
N LEU A 29 -0.21 2.87 32.36
CA LEU A 29 -1.57 2.58 31.89
C LEU A 29 -2.42 3.85 31.74
N ILE A 30 -2.31 4.79 32.68
CA ILE A 30 -2.99 6.09 32.61
C ILE A 30 -2.46 6.91 31.43
N CYS A 31 -1.14 6.97 31.23
CA CYS A 31 -0.55 7.67 30.08
C CYS A 31 -0.98 7.06 28.74
N PHE A 32 -1.01 5.73 28.62
CA PHE A 32 -1.47 5.05 27.40
C PHE A 32 -2.95 5.30 27.12
N SER A 33 -3.79 5.30 28.15
CA SER A 33 -5.22 5.58 28.00
C SER A 33 -5.49 7.04 27.66
N LEU A 34 -4.78 7.99 28.28
CA LEU A 34 -4.85 9.41 27.91
C LEU A 34 -4.36 9.66 26.49
N ALA A 35 -3.24 9.05 26.09
CA ALA A 35 -2.71 9.12 24.73
C ALA A 35 -3.72 8.58 23.70
N SER A 36 -4.38 7.46 24.00
CA SER A 36 -5.45 6.87 23.18
C SER A 36 -6.68 7.78 23.08
N LEU A 37 -7.10 8.40 24.19
CA LEU A 37 -8.20 9.38 24.17
C LEU A 37 -7.84 10.67 23.43
N SER A 38 -6.59 11.13 23.48
CA SER A 38 -6.14 12.26 22.68
C SER A 38 -6.08 11.93 21.18
N SER A 39 -5.71 10.70 20.81
CA SER A 39 -5.77 10.22 19.43
C SER A 39 -7.21 10.13 18.90
N LEU A 40 -8.19 9.90 19.77
CA LEU A 40 -9.62 9.96 19.44
C LEU A 40 -10.20 11.39 19.40
N ARG A 41 -9.48 12.39 19.94
CA ARG A 41 -9.91 13.80 19.96
C ARG A 41 -9.35 14.65 18.81
N LEU A 42 -8.56 14.08 17.90
CA LEU A 42 -8.13 14.79 16.69
C LEU A 42 -9.16 14.67 15.56
N SER A 43 -10.39 15.11 15.84
CA SER A 43 -11.29 15.63 14.81
C SER A 43 -11.57 17.09 15.16
N PRO A 44 -10.77 18.04 14.63
CA PRO A 44 -11.17 19.44 14.65
C PRO A 44 -12.46 19.54 13.83
N GLN A 45 -13.55 19.78 14.55
CA GLN A 45 -14.86 20.06 13.99
C GLN A 45 -14.76 21.20 12.99
N LEU A 46 -15.29 20.95 11.79
CA LEU A 46 -16.12 21.86 11.01
C LEU A 46 -15.89 23.35 11.30
N LEU A 47 -14.77 23.89 10.82
CA LEU A 47 -14.64 25.34 10.69
C LEU A 47 -15.41 25.72 9.43
N LEU A 48 -16.62 26.25 9.60
CA LEU A 48 -17.41 26.91 8.56
C LEU A 48 -16.61 28.12 8.06
N HIS A 49 -15.64 27.87 7.19
CA HIS A 49 -15.01 28.93 6.43
C HIS A 49 -15.96 29.25 5.30
N LYS A 50 -16.67 30.37 5.46
CA LYS A 50 -17.47 31.01 4.42
C LYS A 50 -16.50 31.53 3.35
N VAL A 51 -15.92 30.61 2.57
CA VAL A 51 -15.15 30.95 1.38
C VAL A 51 -16.16 31.43 0.36
N SER A 52 -16.04 32.70 -0.03
CA SER A 52 -16.81 33.25 -1.14
C SER A 52 -16.56 32.37 -2.37
N VAL A 53 -17.63 31.83 -2.92
CA VAL A 53 -17.65 31.14 -4.20
C VAL A 53 -17.07 32.10 -5.24
N ALA A 54 -15.83 31.86 -5.67
CA ALA A 54 -15.40 32.34 -6.98
C ALA A 54 -16.06 31.42 -7.99
N GLU A 55 -16.91 31.99 -8.85
CA GLU A 55 -17.53 31.31 -9.99
C GLU A 55 -16.46 30.60 -10.81
N TYR A 56 -16.42 29.27 -10.72
CA TYR A 56 -15.83 28.46 -11.75
C TYR A 56 -16.95 28.08 -12.71
N SER A 57 -17.09 28.86 -13.77
CA SER A 57 -17.95 28.57 -14.92
C SER A 57 -17.32 27.43 -15.72
N GLY A 58 -17.55 26.21 -15.27
CA GLY A 58 -17.43 24.98 -16.03
C GLY A 58 -18.72 24.19 -15.85
N ASP A 59 -19.35 23.83 -16.96
CA ASP A 59 -20.72 23.30 -17.07
C ASP A 59 -21.18 22.43 -15.89
N LEU A 60 -22.17 22.94 -15.15
CA LEU A 60 -22.96 22.12 -14.22
C LEU A 60 -23.78 21.10 -15.04
N PRO A 61 -23.77 19.80 -14.71
CA PRO A 61 -24.73 18.87 -15.28
C PRO A 61 -26.15 19.25 -14.85
N SER A 62 -27.10 19.15 -15.78
CA SER A 62 -28.52 19.46 -15.60
C SER A 62 -29.12 19.01 -14.25
N PRO A 63 -30.12 19.74 -13.72
CA PRO A 63 -30.81 19.41 -12.48
C PRO A 63 -31.67 18.16 -12.68
N GLY A 64 -31.05 16.99 -12.51
CA GLY A 64 -31.72 15.70 -12.72
C GLY A 64 -30.84 14.48 -12.50
N LEU A 65 -29.58 14.63 -12.08
CA LEU A 65 -28.73 13.49 -11.78
C LEU A 65 -29.16 12.88 -10.45
N HIS A 66 -29.94 11.80 -10.52
CA HIS A 66 -30.33 10.99 -9.38
C HIS A 66 -29.04 10.40 -8.77
N TYR A 67 -28.47 11.08 -7.77
CA TYR A 67 -27.27 10.60 -7.09
C TYR A 67 -27.55 9.19 -6.57
N SER A 68 -26.71 8.24 -6.98
CA SER A 68 -26.90 6.84 -6.61
C SER A 68 -26.87 6.70 -5.09
N THR A 69 -27.77 5.89 -4.53
CA THR A 69 -27.83 5.58 -3.09
C THR A 69 -26.62 4.76 -2.60
N ILE A 70 -25.59 4.61 -3.43
CA ILE A 70 -24.39 3.82 -3.17
C ILE A 70 -23.48 4.56 -2.18
N TYR A 71 -23.41 5.89 -2.27
CA TYR A 71 -22.56 6.70 -1.40
C TYR A 71 -23.37 7.30 -0.24
N HIS A 72 -22.82 7.26 0.97
CA HIS A 72 -23.40 7.94 2.13
C HIS A 72 -23.54 9.44 1.92
N SER A 73 -22.57 10.07 1.24
CA SER A 73 -22.62 11.46 0.81
C SER A 73 -21.91 11.63 -0.54
N PRO A 74 -22.67 11.75 -1.65
CA PRO A 74 -22.11 11.91 -2.98
C PRO A 74 -21.23 13.16 -3.12
N ASP A 75 -21.64 14.29 -2.54
CA ASP A 75 -20.89 15.54 -2.63
C ASP A 75 -19.54 15.48 -1.90
N VAL A 76 -19.49 14.81 -0.74
CA VAL A 76 -18.24 14.60 0.00
C VAL A 76 -17.32 13.68 -0.81
N PHE A 77 -17.85 12.57 -1.32
CA PHE A 77 -17.06 11.65 -2.16
C PHE A 77 -16.44 12.36 -3.37
N LEU A 78 -17.20 13.18 -4.09
CA LEU A 78 -16.69 13.91 -5.26
C LEU A 78 -15.58 14.90 -4.89
N LYS A 79 -15.72 15.60 -3.76
CA LYS A 79 -14.69 16.54 -3.27
C LYS A 79 -13.42 15.80 -2.85
N ASP A 80 -13.57 14.75 -2.06
CA ASP A 80 -12.45 13.95 -1.57
C ASP A 80 -11.72 13.26 -2.72
N TYR A 81 -12.46 12.75 -3.71
CA TYR A 81 -11.90 12.16 -4.91
C TYR A 81 -11.11 13.18 -5.72
N ALA A 82 -11.63 14.39 -5.92
CA ALA A 82 -10.92 15.47 -6.61
C ALA A 82 -9.64 15.89 -5.86
N GLU A 83 -9.66 15.87 -4.53
CA GLU A 83 -8.48 16.14 -3.71
C GLU A 83 -7.43 15.02 -3.82
N MET A 84 -7.87 13.76 -3.73
CA MET A 84 -7.02 12.58 -3.95
C MET A 84 -6.36 12.66 -5.32
N GLU A 85 -7.12 12.94 -6.38
CA GLU A 85 -6.63 13.05 -7.75
C GLU A 85 -5.49 14.07 -7.91
N ARG A 86 -5.49 15.13 -7.09
CA ARG A 86 -4.48 16.19 -7.12
C ARG A 86 -3.26 15.87 -6.25
N LYS A 87 -3.48 15.29 -5.07
CA LYS A 87 -2.45 15.14 -4.04
C LYS A 87 -1.80 13.77 -4.02
N PHE A 88 -2.52 12.73 -4.39
CA PHE A 88 -2.06 11.35 -4.23
C PHE A 88 -0.81 11.08 -5.07
N LYS A 89 0.21 10.50 -4.42
CA LYS A 89 1.49 10.17 -5.05
C LYS A 89 1.91 8.74 -4.79
N VAL A 90 2.45 8.13 -5.82
CA VAL A 90 3.02 6.79 -5.82
C VAL A 90 4.48 6.88 -6.23
N TYR A 91 5.37 6.44 -5.33
CA TYR A 91 6.76 6.20 -5.69
C TYR A 91 6.88 4.80 -6.26
N ILE A 92 7.48 4.67 -7.43
CA ILE A 92 7.78 3.36 -8.02
C ILE A 92 9.21 3.04 -7.65
N TYR A 93 9.44 1.90 -6.97
CA TYR A 93 10.82 1.46 -6.76
C TYR A 93 11.54 1.40 -8.10
N PRO A 94 12.74 2.00 -8.21
CA PRO A 94 13.39 2.11 -9.50
C PRO A 94 13.62 0.72 -10.07
N ASP A 95 13.26 0.58 -11.35
CA ASP A 95 13.44 -0.65 -12.09
C ASP A 95 14.92 -1.08 -11.96
N GLY A 96 15.13 -2.36 -11.65
CA GLY A 96 16.47 -2.95 -11.65
C GLY A 96 17.04 -3.09 -13.07
N ASP A 97 17.96 -4.05 -13.27
CA ASP A 97 18.54 -4.35 -14.59
C ASP A 97 17.44 -4.51 -15.67
N PRO A 98 17.56 -3.85 -16.84
CA PRO A 98 16.57 -3.95 -17.92
C PRO A 98 16.24 -5.37 -18.40
N ASN A 99 17.14 -6.32 -18.16
CA ASN A 99 16.93 -7.73 -18.48
C ASN A 99 16.06 -8.47 -17.44
N THR A 100 15.69 -7.84 -16.34
CA THR A 100 14.94 -8.46 -15.23
C THR A 100 13.42 -8.48 -15.48
N TYR A 101 12.66 -8.83 -14.44
CA TYR A 101 11.21 -8.99 -14.46
C TYR A 101 10.45 -7.73 -14.03
N PHE A 102 11.14 -6.60 -13.84
CA PHE A 102 10.56 -5.46 -13.15
C PHE A 102 9.99 -4.37 -14.07
N GLN A 103 10.15 -4.55 -15.38
CA GLN A 103 9.63 -3.64 -16.40
C GLN A 103 8.24 -4.02 -16.87
N THR A 104 7.52 -3.07 -17.46
CA THR A 104 6.27 -3.30 -18.19
C THR A 104 6.43 -4.49 -19.17
N PRO A 105 5.55 -5.50 -19.11
CA PRO A 105 5.58 -6.61 -20.06
C PRO A 105 5.52 -6.12 -21.51
N ARG A 106 6.36 -6.69 -22.40
CA ARG A 106 6.43 -6.29 -23.82
C ARG A 106 5.17 -6.63 -24.63
N LYS A 107 4.33 -7.56 -24.14
CA LYS A 107 3.08 -7.96 -24.79
C LYS A 107 1.97 -8.04 -23.75
N LEU A 108 0.90 -7.28 -23.98
CA LEU A 108 -0.31 -7.27 -23.15
C LEU A 108 -1.32 -8.25 -23.76
N THR A 109 -1.13 -9.56 -23.57
CA THR A 109 -2.01 -10.56 -24.19
C THR A 109 -2.53 -11.59 -23.20
N GLY A 110 -3.72 -12.10 -23.51
CA GLY A 110 -4.38 -13.15 -22.74
C GLY A 110 -4.77 -12.69 -21.33
N LYS A 111 -4.91 -13.66 -20.43
CA LYS A 111 -5.43 -13.42 -19.07
C LYS A 111 -4.58 -12.45 -18.23
N TYR A 112 -3.28 -12.32 -18.52
CA TYR A 112 -2.38 -11.45 -17.75
C TYR A 112 -2.35 -9.98 -18.21
N SER A 113 -3.20 -9.59 -19.16
CA SER A 113 -3.19 -8.25 -19.75
C SER A 113 -3.38 -7.12 -18.72
N SER A 114 -4.20 -7.32 -17.68
CA SER A 114 -4.40 -6.31 -16.63
C SER A 114 -3.11 -5.96 -15.89
N GLU A 115 -2.19 -6.91 -15.68
CA GLU A 115 -0.91 -6.65 -15.01
C GLU A 115 -0.11 -5.63 -15.80
N GLY A 116 0.03 -5.85 -17.11
CA GLY A 116 0.82 -4.96 -17.93
C GLY A 116 0.16 -3.61 -18.18
N TYR A 117 -1.17 -3.55 -18.32
CA TYR A 117 -1.89 -2.26 -18.36
C TYR A 117 -1.70 -1.47 -17.07
N PHE A 118 -1.74 -2.14 -15.91
CA PHE A 118 -1.45 -1.47 -14.64
C PHE A 118 -0.03 -0.88 -14.63
N PHE A 119 0.97 -1.66 -15.06
CA PHE A 119 2.36 -1.23 -15.12
C PHE A 119 2.58 -0.03 -16.05
N GLN A 120 1.86 0.02 -17.18
CA GLN A 120 1.90 1.16 -18.10
C GLN A 120 1.21 2.38 -17.48
N ASN A 121 -0.06 2.21 -17.06
CA ASN A 121 -0.88 3.30 -16.56
C ASN A 121 -0.26 3.96 -15.33
N ILE A 122 0.27 3.20 -14.37
CA ILE A 122 0.87 3.80 -13.17
C ILE A 122 2.13 4.61 -13.50
N ARG A 123 2.95 4.15 -14.45
CA ARG A 123 4.18 4.83 -14.88
C ARG A 123 3.93 6.12 -15.66
N GLU A 124 2.84 6.15 -16.43
CA GLU A 124 2.43 7.30 -17.26
C GLU A 124 1.44 8.23 -16.53
N SER A 125 0.92 7.82 -15.37
CA SER A 125 -0.06 8.59 -14.60
C SER A 125 0.53 9.83 -13.93
N ARG A 126 -0.35 10.80 -13.65
CA ARG A 126 -0.09 11.96 -12.78
C ARG A 126 0.20 11.61 -11.31
N PHE A 127 -0.07 10.36 -10.91
CA PHE A 127 0.16 9.89 -9.55
C PHE A 127 1.63 9.56 -9.30
N ARG A 128 2.41 9.27 -10.35
CA ARG A 128 3.83 8.95 -10.16
C ARG A 128 4.60 10.15 -9.58
N THR A 129 5.48 9.85 -8.63
CA THR A 129 6.51 10.77 -8.13
C THR A 129 7.89 10.11 -8.20
N GLU A 130 8.91 10.92 -8.49
CA GLU A 130 10.33 10.53 -8.35
C GLU A 130 10.88 10.84 -6.95
N ASP A 131 10.15 11.63 -6.17
CA ASP A 131 10.49 11.96 -4.79
C ASP A 131 9.75 11.01 -3.83
N PRO A 132 10.45 10.11 -3.12
CA PRO A 132 9.85 9.17 -2.18
C PRO A 132 9.31 9.84 -0.92
N ASP A 133 9.76 11.05 -0.57
CA ASP A 133 9.25 11.79 0.60
C ASP A 133 7.87 12.39 0.34
N LEU A 134 7.50 12.55 -0.94
CA LEU A 134 6.16 12.98 -1.36
C LEU A 134 5.18 11.82 -1.52
N ALA A 135 5.62 10.57 -1.42
CA ALA A 135 4.83 9.41 -1.78
C ALA A 135 3.90 8.93 -0.64
N ASP A 136 2.63 8.71 -0.99
CA ASP A 136 1.64 8.09 -0.11
C ASP A 136 1.75 6.56 -0.15
N LEU A 137 2.02 5.99 -1.33
CA LEU A 137 2.21 4.54 -1.53
C LEU A 137 3.46 4.24 -2.36
N PHE A 138 3.97 3.02 -2.19
CA PHE A 138 5.17 2.53 -2.86
C PHE A 138 4.83 1.33 -3.74
N PHE A 139 5.00 1.48 -5.05
CA PHE A 139 4.80 0.40 -5.98
C PHE A 139 6.06 -0.48 -6.07
N VAL A 140 5.87 -1.79 -5.88
CA VAL A 140 6.89 -2.83 -6.03
C VAL A 140 6.69 -3.48 -7.41
N PRO A 141 7.49 -3.13 -8.42
CA PRO A 141 7.17 -3.45 -9.82
C PRO A 141 7.56 -4.90 -10.18
N ILE A 142 6.96 -5.92 -9.56
CA ILE A 142 7.24 -7.34 -9.87
C ILE A 142 6.29 -7.85 -10.97
N SER A 143 6.80 -8.22 -12.16
CA SER A 143 5.99 -8.87 -13.19
C SER A 143 6.12 -10.40 -13.17
N CYS A 144 5.19 -11.06 -12.50
CA CYS A 144 5.04 -12.51 -12.54
C CYS A 144 4.69 -13.00 -13.95
N HIS A 145 3.94 -12.21 -14.74
CA HIS A 145 3.68 -12.53 -16.14
C HIS A 145 4.98 -12.63 -16.96
N LYS A 146 5.90 -11.68 -16.79
CA LYS A 146 7.21 -11.70 -17.47
C LYS A 146 8.05 -12.90 -17.04
N MET A 147 8.02 -13.29 -15.75
CA MET A 147 8.67 -14.52 -15.28
C MET A 147 8.11 -15.76 -15.99
N ARG A 148 6.78 -15.86 -16.10
CA ARG A 148 6.13 -16.97 -16.82
C ARG A 148 6.50 -17.01 -18.29
N GLY A 149 6.52 -15.85 -18.97
CA GLY A 149 6.92 -15.74 -20.37
C GLY A 149 8.37 -16.19 -20.64
N LYS A 150 9.25 -16.12 -19.64
CA LYS A 150 10.62 -16.66 -19.72
C LYS A 150 10.74 -18.13 -19.31
N GLY A 151 9.65 -18.82 -19.03
CA GLY A 151 9.65 -20.24 -18.67
C GLY A 151 10.20 -20.55 -17.27
N ILE A 152 10.22 -19.56 -16.36
CA ILE A 152 10.65 -19.79 -14.97
C ILE A 152 9.65 -20.72 -14.27
N SER A 153 10.15 -21.69 -13.49
CA SER A 153 9.31 -22.59 -12.68
C SER A 153 8.71 -21.85 -11.48
N TYR A 154 7.59 -22.34 -10.94
CA TYR A 154 6.94 -21.67 -9.81
C TYR A 154 7.82 -21.61 -8.56
N GLU A 155 8.61 -22.65 -8.31
CA GLU A 155 9.56 -22.72 -7.19
C GLU A 155 10.60 -21.61 -7.31
N ASN A 156 11.13 -21.39 -8.51
CA ASN A 156 12.11 -20.36 -8.78
C ASN A 156 11.52 -18.95 -8.77
N MET A 157 10.25 -18.77 -9.14
CA MET A 157 9.59 -17.47 -9.07
C MET A 157 9.57 -16.94 -7.64
N THR A 158 9.19 -17.77 -6.67
CA THR A 158 9.17 -17.40 -5.25
C THR A 158 10.54 -16.93 -4.77
N PHE A 159 11.61 -17.65 -5.12
CA PHE A 159 12.97 -17.24 -4.77
C PHE A 159 13.38 -15.90 -5.39
N ILE A 160 13.04 -15.68 -6.67
CA ILE A 160 13.32 -14.42 -7.36
C ILE A 160 12.59 -13.24 -6.69
N VAL A 161 11.31 -13.43 -6.36
CA VAL A 161 10.50 -12.41 -5.70
C VAL A 161 11.05 -12.09 -4.31
N GLN A 162 11.38 -13.12 -3.53
CA GLN A 162 11.94 -12.96 -2.19
C GLN A 162 13.25 -12.16 -2.22
N ASN A 163 14.21 -12.56 -3.05
CA ASN A 163 15.49 -11.87 -3.18
C ASN A 163 15.31 -10.41 -3.64
N TYR A 164 14.34 -10.15 -4.52
CA TYR A 164 14.06 -8.80 -4.96
C TYR A 164 13.55 -7.93 -3.81
N VAL A 165 12.58 -8.43 -3.03
CA VAL A 165 12.06 -7.69 -1.87
C VAL A 165 13.14 -7.48 -0.82
N GLU A 166 13.95 -8.50 -0.51
CA GLU A 166 15.09 -8.38 0.42
C GLU A 166 16.13 -7.35 -0.06
N SER A 167 16.38 -7.29 -1.37
CA SER A 167 17.21 -6.24 -1.99
C SER A 167 16.61 -4.84 -1.82
N LEU A 168 15.30 -4.68 -1.98
CA LEU A 168 14.63 -3.40 -1.75
C LEU A 168 14.72 -2.97 -0.28
N ILE A 169 14.50 -3.91 0.66
CA ILE A 169 14.58 -3.67 2.11
C ILE A 169 15.98 -3.23 2.53
N SER A 170 17.02 -3.87 1.98
CA SER A 170 18.40 -3.55 2.31
C SER A 170 18.89 -2.26 1.66
N LYS A 171 18.41 -1.94 0.46
CA LYS A 171 18.87 -0.78 -0.32
C LYS A 171 18.14 0.51 0.02
N TYR A 172 16.85 0.45 0.33
CA TYR A 172 16.02 1.63 0.53
C TYR A 172 15.39 1.64 1.93
N PRO A 173 15.37 2.80 2.62
CA PRO A 173 14.84 2.87 3.98
C PRO A 173 13.31 2.79 4.05
N TYR A 174 12.61 2.94 2.92
CA TYR A 174 11.15 3.15 2.88
C TYR A 174 10.35 1.93 3.33
N TRP A 175 10.82 0.72 3.05
CA TRP A 175 10.11 -0.51 3.45
C TRP A 175 9.97 -0.62 4.96
N ASN A 176 11.04 -0.30 5.69
CA ASN A 176 11.10 -0.46 7.14
C ASN A 176 10.29 0.60 7.90
N ARG A 177 9.83 1.67 7.23
CA ARG A 177 8.97 2.71 7.83
C ARG A 177 7.62 2.15 8.29
N THR A 178 7.07 1.23 7.51
CA THR A 178 5.73 0.65 7.72
C THR A 178 5.74 -0.88 7.74
N LEU A 179 6.93 -1.48 7.66
CA LEU A 179 7.13 -2.92 7.47
C LEU A 179 6.41 -3.46 6.21
N GLY A 180 6.27 -2.63 5.18
CA GLY A 180 5.63 -2.98 3.92
C GLY A 180 4.15 -2.61 3.82
N ALA A 181 3.56 -1.91 4.80
CA ALA A 181 2.11 -1.65 4.82
C ALA A 181 1.64 -0.58 3.81
N ASP A 182 2.52 0.36 3.43
CA ASP A 182 2.31 1.34 2.36
C ASP A 182 2.87 0.86 1.00
N HIS A 183 3.30 -0.40 0.93
CA HIS A 183 3.78 -1.03 -0.29
C HIS A 183 2.69 -1.84 -0.96
N PHE A 184 2.68 -1.81 -2.29
CA PHE A 184 1.74 -2.61 -3.06
C PHE A 184 2.36 -3.23 -4.31
N PHE A 185 1.77 -4.32 -4.76
CA PHE A 185 2.18 -5.07 -5.94
C PHE A 185 0.98 -5.69 -6.64
N VAL A 186 1.14 -6.02 -7.93
CA VAL A 186 0.07 -6.61 -8.74
C VAL A 186 0.24 -8.12 -8.82
N THR A 187 -0.86 -8.85 -8.65
CA THR A 187 -0.91 -10.29 -8.91
C THR A 187 -2.08 -10.62 -9.83
N CYS A 188 -1.77 -11.23 -10.97
CA CYS A 188 -2.79 -11.73 -11.90
C CYS A 188 -2.82 -13.27 -11.91
N HIS A 189 -4.01 -13.84 -11.73
CA HIS A 189 -4.30 -15.27 -11.83
C HIS A 189 -3.35 -16.19 -11.02
N ASP A 190 -3.18 -17.41 -11.48
CA ASP A 190 -2.39 -18.48 -10.88
C ASP A 190 -0.92 -18.11 -10.71
N VAL A 191 -0.30 -17.46 -11.71
CA VAL A 191 1.13 -17.11 -11.62
C VAL A 191 1.43 -16.16 -10.47
N GLY A 192 0.57 -15.17 -10.23
CA GLY A 192 0.72 -14.23 -9.13
C GLY A 192 0.57 -14.91 -7.77
N VAL A 193 -0.38 -15.84 -7.63
CA VAL A 193 -0.54 -16.62 -6.39
C VAL A 193 0.71 -17.46 -6.12
N ARG A 194 1.18 -18.20 -7.13
CA ARG A 194 2.34 -19.11 -6.99
C ARG A 194 3.65 -18.38 -6.69
N ALA A 195 3.89 -17.23 -7.32
CA ALA A 195 5.12 -16.48 -7.14
C ALA A 195 5.27 -15.86 -5.73
N PHE A 196 4.18 -15.70 -4.98
CA PHE A 196 4.21 -15.13 -3.62
C PHE A 196 3.78 -16.12 -2.53
N GLU A 197 3.43 -17.37 -2.87
CA GLU A 197 2.93 -18.40 -1.95
C GLU A 197 3.88 -18.64 -0.76
N GLY A 198 5.19 -18.56 -0.99
CA GLY A 198 6.23 -18.75 0.03
C GLY A 198 6.68 -17.48 0.77
N ILE A 199 6.01 -16.33 0.60
CA ILE A 199 6.49 -15.03 1.10
C ILE A 199 5.43 -14.39 2.03
N PRO A 200 5.18 -14.98 3.20
CA PRO A 200 4.05 -14.60 4.06
C PRO A 200 4.11 -13.17 4.57
N MET A 201 5.30 -12.60 4.76
CA MET A 201 5.47 -11.22 5.22
C MET A 201 4.95 -10.21 4.20
N VAL A 202 5.27 -10.42 2.92
CA VAL A 202 4.80 -9.56 1.83
C VAL A 202 3.29 -9.70 1.65
N ILE A 203 2.76 -10.92 1.68
CA ILE A 203 1.30 -11.17 1.55
C ILE A 203 0.51 -10.50 2.69
N LYS A 204 1.00 -10.57 3.92
CA LYS A 204 0.28 -10.10 5.11
C LYS A 204 0.36 -8.59 5.27
N ASN A 205 1.52 -7.99 5.04
CA ASN A 205 1.73 -6.58 5.33
C ASN A 205 1.38 -5.70 4.14
N SER A 206 1.76 -6.09 2.92
CA SER A 206 1.64 -5.24 1.73
C SER A 206 0.30 -5.40 1.02
N ILE A 207 -0.15 -4.34 0.37
CA ILE A 207 -1.41 -4.31 -0.38
C ILE A 207 -1.25 -5.09 -1.68
N ARG A 208 -2.17 -6.03 -1.95
CA ARG A 208 -2.19 -6.75 -3.23
C ARG A 208 -3.25 -6.18 -4.14
N VAL A 209 -2.85 -5.85 -5.35
CA VAL A 209 -3.74 -5.48 -6.44
C VAL A 209 -4.00 -6.75 -7.27
N VAL A 210 -5.17 -7.35 -7.09
CA VAL A 210 -5.45 -8.73 -7.54
C VAL A 210 -6.40 -8.74 -8.73
N CYS A 211 -6.00 -9.34 -9.85
CA CYS A 211 -6.83 -9.39 -11.06
C CYS A 211 -7.99 -10.39 -10.94
N SER A 212 -7.81 -11.49 -10.19
CA SER A 212 -8.85 -12.49 -9.95
C SER A 212 -9.09 -12.67 -8.45
N PRO A 213 -9.66 -11.67 -7.77
CA PRO A 213 -9.86 -11.73 -6.33
C PRO A 213 -10.85 -12.85 -5.98
N SER A 214 -10.46 -13.70 -5.04
CA SER A 214 -11.33 -14.76 -4.50
C SER A 214 -10.93 -15.05 -3.05
N TYR A 215 -11.93 -15.25 -2.20
CA TYR A 215 -11.76 -15.61 -0.80
C TYR A 215 -11.00 -16.94 -0.64
N ASP A 216 -11.14 -17.86 -1.59
CA ASP A 216 -10.51 -19.18 -1.56
C ASP A 216 -8.99 -19.14 -1.83
N PHE A 217 -8.51 -18.03 -2.41
CA PHE A 217 -7.10 -17.86 -2.78
C PHE A 217 -6.41 -16.75 -1.95
N GLY A 218 -6.91 -16.58 -0.72
CA GLY A 218 -6.29 -15.76 0.30
C GLY A 218 -6.43 -14.27 0.10
N TYR A 219 -7.31 -13.78 -0.79
CA TYR A 219 -7.65 -12.36 -0.92
C TYR A 219 -8.11 -11.78 0.43
N ILE A 220 -7.59 -10.61 0.81
CA ILE A 220 -7.88 -9.97 2.11
C ILE A 220 -8.70 -8.69 1.85
N PRO A 221 -10.04 -8.70 1.96
CA PRO A 221 -10.89 -7.59 1.50
C PRO A 221 -10.64 -6.23 2.16
N HIS A 222 -10.14 -6.22 3.40
CA HIS A 222 -9.88 -4.99 4.14
C HIS A 222 -8.49 -4.40 3.88
N LYS A 223 -7.70 -5.00 2.97
CA LYS A 223 -6.33 -4.61 2.65
C LYS A 223 -6.06 -4.62 1.14
N ASP A 224 -6.46 -5.70 0.48
CA ASP A 224 -6.23 -5.91 -0.94
C ASP A 224 -7.28 -5.22 -1.81
N VAL A 225 -6.91 -4.95 -3.06
CA VAL A 225 -7.74 -4.24 -4.02
C VAL A 225 -7.99 -5.12 -5.23
N ALA A 226 -9.25 -5.21 -5.64
CA ALA A 226 -9.63 -5.87 -6.89
C ALA A 226 -9.23 -5.03 -8.10
N LEU A 227 -8.46 -5.61 -9.02
CA LEU A 227 -8.16 -5.01 -10.32
C LEU A 227 -9.08 -5.62 -11.38
N PRO A 228 -9.83 -4.81 -12.14
CA PRO A 228 -10.66 -5.32 -13.23
C PRO A 228 -9.85 -6.15 -14.22
N GLN A 229 -10.40 -7.30 -14.60
CA GLN A 229 -9.79 -8.17 -15.62
C GLN A 229 -10.03 -7.58 -16.99
N VAL A 230 -8.94 -7.38 -17.73
CA VAL A 230 -9.01 -7.16 -19.17
C VAL A 230 -9.19 -8.54 -19.81
N LEU A 231 -10.45 -8.98 -19.86
CA LEU A 231 -10.84 -10.16 -20.62
C LEU A 231 -10.88 -9.75 -22.08
N GLN A 232 -9.82 -10.06 -22.83
CA GLN A 232 -9.90 -9.93 -24.29
C GLN A 232 -10.88 -10.97 -24.84
N PRO A 233 -11.84 -10.50 -25.65
CA PRO A 233 -12.02 -11.03 -26.99
C PRO A 233 -11.95 -9.88 -27.99
N PHE A 234 -11.10 -8.88 -27.75
CA PHE A 234 -10.84 -7.93 -28.82
C PHE A 234 -9.96 -8.68 -29.81
N ALA A 235 -10.54 -9.08 -30.94
CA ALA A 235 -9.73 -9.26 -32.13
C ALA A 235 -8.87 -8.00 -32.19
N LEU A 236 -7.56 -8.15 -32.03
CA LEU A 236 -6.65 -7.10 -32.42
C LEU A 236 -7.15 -6.65 -33.80
N PRO A 237 -7.45 -5.37 -34.06
CA PRO A 237 -7.57 -4.97 -35.45
C PRO A 237 -6.30 -5.48 -36.14
N LEU A 238 -6.48 -6.19 -37.26
CA LEU A 238 -5.38 -6.76 -38.04
C LEU A 238 -4.26 -5.74 -38.08
N GLY A 239 -3.11 -6.07 -37.48
CA GLY A 239 -2.01 -5.13 -37.29
C GLY A 239 -1.72 -4.39 -38.58
N GLY A 240 -2.16 -3.13 -38.62
CA GLY A 240 -2.19 -2.27 -39.78
C GLY A 240 -2.12 -0.84 -39.28
N ASN A 241 -1.46 0.02 -40.07
CA ASN A 241 -1.06 1.38 -39.71
C ASN A 241 -2.26 2.33 -39.56
N ASP A 242 -3.07 2.18 -38.52
CA ASP A 242 -4.04 3.19 -38.11
C ASP A 242 -3.35 4.19 -37.16
N ILE A 243 -3.13 5.39 -37.68
CA ILE A 243 -2.45 6.52 -37.02
C ILE A 243 -3.44 7.45 -36.31
N GLU A 244 -4.76 7.25 -36.44
CA GLU A 244 -5.77 8.14 -35.84
C GLU A 244 -6.18 7.75 -34.42
N ASN A 245 -6.04 6.48 -34.04
CA ASN A 245 -6.40 5.97 -32.71
C ASN A 245 -5.18 5.65 -31.82
N ARG A 246 -4.11 6.44 -31.93
CA ARG A 246 -2.89 6.27 -31.13
C ARG A 246 -2.93 6.96 -29.78
#